data_AF-A0A8B9HWR2-F1
#
_entry.id   AF-A0A8B9HWR2-F1
#
_cell.length_a   1.000
_cell.length_b   1.000
_cell.length_c   1.000
_cell.angle_alpha   90.00
_cell.angle_beta   90.00
_cell.angle_gamma   90.00
#
_symmetry.space_group_name_H-M   'P 1'
#
loop_
_entity.id
_entity.type
_entity.pdbx_description
1 polymer ?
#
loop_
_entity_poly.entity_id
_entity_poly.type
_entity_poly.pdbx_seq_one_letter_code
_entity_poly.pdbx_strand_id
1 'polypeptide(L)'
;MAAAAVEFQRAQSLLSTDRNASIDILHAIVKRDVQDSDEEAVRVKEQSILELGGLLAKTGQAAELGGLLKYVRPFLNSISKAKAARLVRSLLDLFLDMEAATGQEVELCEIGSVFSTVFLFIKSPSINAHSLAVIAGLILCCE
;
A
#
# COMPACT_ATOMS: atom_id res chain seq x y z
N MET A 1 11.17 -19.82 10.74
CA MET A 1 10.79 -18.74 9.79
C MET A 1 10.96 -17.36 10.44
N ALA A 2 12.20 -16.91 10.70
CA ALA A 2 12.47 -15.64 11.40
C ALA A 2 13.13 -14.56 10.51
N ALA A 3 13.51 -14.89 9.27
CA ALA A 3 14.28 -13.99 8.42
C ALA A 3 13.52 -12.71 8.05
N ALA A 4 12.22 -12.80 7.72
CA ALA A 4 11.45 -11.63 7.31
C ALA A 4 11.26 -10.60 8.45
N ALA A 5 11.03 -11.06 9.68
CA ALA A 5 10.90 -10.18 10.84
C ALA A 5 12.22 -9.49 11.21
N VAL A 6 13.35 -10.20 11.08
CA VAL A 6 14.68 -9.65 11.32
C VAL A 6 15.04 -8.59 10.26
N GLU A 7 14.75 -8.88 8.99
CA GLU A 7 14.96 -7.93 7.88
C GLU A 7 14.08 -6.68 8.06
N PHE A 8 12.83 -6.85 8.49
CA PHE A 8 11.93 -5.74 8.82
C PHE A 8 12.47 -4.86 9.96
N GLN A 9 13.00 -5.47 11.03
CA GLN A 9 13.60 -4.72 12.13
C GLN A 9 14.86 -3.97 11.70
N ARG A 10 15.65 -4.55 10.78
CA ARG A 10 16.80 -3.89 10.16
C ARG A 10 16.37 -2.69 9.33
N ALA A 11 15.33 -2.84 8.51
CA ALA A 11 14.75 -1.74 7.75
C ALA A 11 14.33 -0.59 8.67
N GLN A 12 13.65 -0.89 9.79
CA GLN A 12 13.25 0.11 10.77
C GLN A 12 14.41 0.94 11.34
N SER A 13 15.56 0.30 11.61
CA SER A 13 16.74 1.02 12.08
C SER A 13 17.30 1.97 11.01
N LEU A 14 17.22 1.55 9.74
CA LEU A 14 17.67 2.35 8.60
C LEU A 14 16.70 3.49 8.25
N LEU A 15 15.44 3.45 8.69
CA LEU A 15 14.49 4.56 8.48
C LEU A 15 15.02 5.93 8.94
N SER A 16 15.82 5.94 10.01
CA SER A 16 16.41 7.15 10.59
C SER A 16 17.73 7.55 9.95
N THR A 17 18.43 6.62 9.30
CA THR A 17 19.78 6.84 8.72
C THR A 17 19.72 6.95 7.20
N ASP A 18 19.14 5.94 6.54
CA ASP A 18 19.07 5.77 5.09
C ASP A 18 17.70 5.23 4.66
N ARG A 19 16.81 6.14 4.30
CA ARG A 19 15.42 5.83 3.91
C ARG A 19 15.38 4.95 2.65
N ASN A 20 16.23 5.21 1.67
CA ASN A 20 16.30 4.42 0.43
C ASN A 20 16.73 2.98 0.68
N ALA A 21 17.76 2.76 1.51
CA ALA A 21 18.18 1.41 1.87
C ALA A 21 17.07 0.63 2.59
N SER A 22 16.28 1.32 3.43
CA SER A 22 15.10 0.73 4.05
C SER A 22 14.03 0.35 3.01
N ILE A 23 13.80 1.18 1.99
CA ILE A 23 12.84 0.91 0.91
C ILE A 23 13.24 -0.38 0.17
N ASP A 24 14.50 -0.52 -0.24
CA ASP A 24 15.01 -1.71 -0.93
C ASP A 24 14.80 -3.00 -0.13
N ILE A 25 15.10 -2.98 1.16
CA ILE A 25 14.92 -4.14 2.06
C ILE A 25 13.44 -4.51 2.16
N LEU A 26 12.56 -3.53 2.39
CA LEU A 26 11.13 -3.76 2.46
C LEU A 26 10.58 -4.29 1.13
N HIS A 27 11.06 -3.77 0.01
CA HIS A 27 10.69 -4.25 -1.32
C HIS A 27 11.09 -5.71 -1.54
N ALA A 28 12.26 -6.12 -1.05
CA ALA A 28 12.71 -7.51 -1.07
C ALA A 28 11.82 -8.43 -0.21
N ILE A 29 11.37 -7.96 0.96
CA ILE A 29 10.45 -8.71 1.84
C ILE A 29 9.08 -8.86 1.17
N VAL A 30 8.52 -7.79 0.61
CA VAL A 30 7.20 -7.81 -0.03
C VAL A 30 7.22 -8.68 -1.29
N LYS A 31 8.31 -8.64 -2.06
CA LYS A 31 8.49 -9.47 -3.26
C LYS A 31 8.67 -10.96 -2.95
N ARG A 32 9.00 -11.31 -1.71
CA ARG A 32 9.04 -12.71 -1.28
C ARG A 32 7.61 -13.26 -1.23
N ASP A 33 7.39 -14.36 -1.92
CA ASP A 33 6.13 -15.10 -1.87
C ASP A 33 5.97 -15.74 -0.48
N VAL A 34 4.77 -15.64 0.07
CA VAL A 34 4.45 -16.17 1.40
C VAL A 34 3.24 -17.05 1.24
N GLN A 35 3.33 -18.25 1.82
CA GLN A 35 2.21 -19.18 1.86
C GLN A 35 1.10 -18.60 2.73
N ASP A 36 -0.14 -18.68 2.26
CA ASP A 36 -1.33 -18.23 3.01
C ASP A 36 -1.52 -19.00 4.34
N SER A 37 -0.93 -20.20 4.42
CA SER A 37 -0.95 -21.03 5.63
C SER A 37 -0.14 -20.45 6.79
N ASP A 38 0.79 -19.53 6.54
CA ASP A 38 1.63 -18.91 7.57
C ASP A 38 1.08 -17.53 7.99
N GLU A 39 0.12 -17.52 8.93
CA GLU A 39 -0.50 -16.28 9.42
C GLU A 39 0.52 -15.25 9.95
N GLU A 40 1.61 -15.70 10.58
CA GLU A 40 2.68 -14.81 11.04
C GLU A 40 3.39 -14.13 9.87
N ALA A 41 3.67 -14.89 8.82
CA ALA A 41 4.38 -14.39 7.66
C ALA A 41 3.51 -13.44 6.83
N VAL A 42 2.20 -13.73 6.74
CA VAL A 42 1.18 -12.79 6.22
C VAL A 42 1.24 -11.48 7.01
N ARG A 43 1.17 -11.51 8.35
CA ARG A 43 1.22 -10.28 9.18
C ARG A 43 2.50 -9.47 8.97
N VAL A 44 3.67 -10.11 8.90
CA VAL A 44 4.94 -9.42 8.64
C VAL A 44 4.94 -8.78 7.26
N LYS A 45 4.39 -9.46 6.24
CA LYS A 45 4.25 -8.90 4.90
C LYS A 45 3.30 -7.72 4.87
N GLU A 46 2.15 -7.81 5.53
CA GLU A 46 1.20 -6.69 5.66
C GLU A 46 1.87 -5.47 6.28
N GLN A 47 2.59 -5.66 7.39
CA GLN A 47 3.32 -4.57 8.06
C GLN A 47 4.41 -3.98 7.15
N SER A 48 5.14 -4.84 6.42
CA SER A 48 6.18 -4.40 5.49
C SER A 48 5.61 -3.56 4.33
N ILE A 49 4.44 -3.92 3.81
CA ILE A 49 3.73 -3.16 2.77
C ILE A 49 3.34 -1.78 3.30
N LEU A 50 2.81 -1.69 4.53
CA LEU A 50 2.41 -0.42 5.13
C LEU A 50 3.60 0.51 5.38
N GLU A 51 4.70 -0.03 5.93
CA GLU A 51 5.92 0.74 6.14
C GLU A 51 6.51 1.22 4.81
N LEU A 52 6.61 0.33 3.81
CA LEU A 52 7.07 0.68 2.47
C LEU A 52 6.19 1.76 1.86
N GLY A 53 4.87 1.64 2.00
CA GLY A 53 3.92 2.63 1.51
C GLY A 53 4.12 3.99 2.17
N GLY A 54 4.32 4.03 3.49
CA GLY A 54 4.60 5.25 4.23
C GLY A 54 5.97 5.85 3.90
N LEU A 55 6.95 5.03 3.53
CA LEU A 55 8.24 5.50 3.04
C LEU A 55 8.10 6.22 1.71
N LEU A 56 7.48 5.55 0.73
CA LEU A 56 7.22 6.07 -0.62
C LEU A 56 6.37 7.33 -0.58
N ALA A 57 5.39 7.38 0.34
CA ALA A 57 4.57 8.56 0.55
C ALA A 57 5.41 9.76 1.04
N LYS A 58 6.31 9.54 2.00
CA LYS A 58 7.20 10.61 2.49
C LYS A 58 8.27 11.02 1.49
N THR A 59 8.67 10.14 0.57
CA THR A 59 9.61 10.48 -0.51
C THR A 59 8.92 11.07 -1.74
N GLY A 60 7.58 11.12 -1.78
CA GLY A 60 6.82 11.61 -2.93
C GLY A 60 6.82 10.66 -4.14
N GLN A 61 7.15 9.38 -3.94
CA GLN A 61 7.26 8.39 -5.01
C GLN A 61 5.91 7.74 -5.32
N ALA A 62 4.98 8.54 -5.84
CA ALA A 62 3.61 8.11 -6.08
C ALA A 62 3.48 7.01 -7.16
N ALA A 63 4.33 7.04 -8.21
CA ALA A 63 4.38 5.99 -9.23
C ALA A 63 4.73 4.61 -8.64
N GLU A 64 5.72 4.59 -7.75
CA GLU A 64 6.20 3.37 -7.08
C GLU A 64 5.15 2.84 -6.09
N LEU A 65 4.48 3.75 -5.37
CA LEU A 65 3.37 3.40 -4.48
C LEU A 65 2.18 2.82 -5.26
N GLY A 66 1.86 3.37 -6.43
CA GLY A 66 0.85 2.82 -7.34
C GLY A 66 1.21 1.42 -7.86
N GLY A 67 2.48 1.19 -8.18
CA GLY A 67 3.01 -0.13 -8.53
C GLY A 67 2.85 -1.15 -7.40
N LEU A 68 3.08 -0.72 -6.15
CA LEU A 68 2.88 -1.56 -4.97
C LEU A 68 1.41 -2.00 -4.84
N LEU A 69 0.45 -1.09 -5.06
CA LEU A 69 -0.98 -1.40 -5.08
C LEU A 69 -1.35 -2.45 -6.15
N LYS A 70 -0.75 -2.37 -7.34
CA LYS A 70 -0.92 -3.41 -8.39
C LYS A 70 -0.38 -4.77 -7.91
N TYR A 71 0.76 -4.77 -7.24
CA TYR A 71 1.43 -5.98 -6.78
C TYR A 71 0.72 -6.67 -5.61
N VAL A 72 0.12 -5.90 -4.69
CA VAL A 72 -0.60 -6.47 -3.55
C VAL A 72 -1.97 -7.03 -3.91
N ARG A 73 -2.53 -6.72 -5.09
CA ARG A 73 -3.83 -7.26 -5.55
C ARG A 73 -3.98 -8.79 -5.40
N PRO A 74 -3.08 -9.63 -5.95
CA PRO A 74 -3.17 -11.08 -5.77
C PRO A 74 -3.09 -11.49 -4.30
N PHE A 75 -2.31 -10.76 -3.48
CA PHE A 75 -2.20 -11.02 -2.05
C PHE A 75 -3.50 -10.69 -1.29
N LEU A 76 -4.19 -9.61 -1.64
CA LEU A 76 -5.50 -9.25 -1.06
C LEU A 76 -6.57 -10.32 -1.32
N ASN A 77 -6.45 -11.09 -2.41
CA ASN A 77 -7.35 -12.20 -2.73
C ASN A 77 -7.01 -13.50 -1.96
N SER A 78 -5.79 -13.59 -1.43
CA SER A 78 -5.36 -14.72 -0.59
C SER A 78 -5.82 -14.53 0.86
N ILE A 79 -5.73 -13.31 1.39
CA ILE A 79 -6.05 -13.00 2.79
C ILE A 79 -7.55 -12.74 3.04
N SER A 80 -7.92 -12.58 4.31
CA SER A 80 -9.29 -12.24 4.70
C SER A 80 -9.68 -10.79 4.32
N LYS A 81 -10.94 -10.59 3.93
CA LYS A 81 -11.47 -9.26 3.53
C LYS A 81 -11.22 -8.17 4.56
N ALA A 82 -11.28 -8.48 5.86
CA ALA A 82 -11.05 -7.51 6.93
C ALA A 82 -9.61 -6.99 6.94
N LYS A 83 -8.62 -7.88 6.74
CA LYS A 83 -7.21 -7.51 6.68
C LYS A 83 -6.91 -6.73 5.40
N ALA A 84 -7.42 -7.22 4.26
CA ALA A 84 -7.34 -6.52 2.99
C ALA A 84 -7.90 -5.10 3.09
N ALA A 85 -9.05 -4.93 3.76
CA ALA A 85 -9.69 -3.63 3.94
C ALA A 85 -8.79 -2.64 4.68
N ARG A 86 -8.17 -3.09 5.77
CA ARG A 86 -7.24 -2.25 6.54
C ARG A 86 -6.02 -1.85 5.73
N LEU A 87 -5.40 -2.81 5.03
CA LEU A 87 -4.21 -2.57 4.23
C LEU A 87 -4.46 -1.55 3.13
N VAL A 88 -5.53 -1.75 2.36
CA VAL A 88 -5.93 -0.83 1.29
C VAL A 88 -6.23 0.54 1.89
N ARG A 89 -7.07 0.61 2.94
CA ARG A 89 -7.42 1.87 3.60
C ARG A 89 -6.19 2.69 3.97
N SER A 90 -5.22 2.09 4.64
CA SER A 90 -4.00 2.77 5.06
C SER A 90 -3.15 3.23 3.87
N LEU A 91 -3.01 2.42 2.81
CA LEU A 91 -2.30 2.84 1.59
C LEU A 91 -3.00 4.01 0.89
N LEU A 92 -4.33 4.05 0.91
CA LEU A 92 -5.10 5.15 0.34
C LEU A 92 -4.97 6.43 1.15
N ASP A 93 -5.09 6.35 2.49
CA ASP A 93 -4.88 7.51 3.37
C ASP A 93 -3.49 8.14 3.12
N LEU A 94 -2.43 7.32 2.97
CA LEU A 94 -1.08 7.80 2.64
C LEU A 94 -0.99 8.50 1.26
N PHE A 95 -1.73 8.01 0.27
CA PHE A 95 -1.82 8.63 -1.05
C PHE A 95 -2.53 9.98 -1.02
N LEU A 96 -3.65 10.04 -0.29
CA LEU A 96 -4.43 11.27 -0.10
C LEU A 96 -3.61 12.36 0.62
N ASP A 97 -2.84 11.96 1.64
CA ASP A 97 -1.94 12.87 2.34
C ASP A 97 -0.84 13.42 1.43
N MET A 98 -0.35 12.64 0.46
CA MET A 98 0.60 13.11 -0.55
C MET A 98 0.01 14.12 -1.53
N GLU A 99 -1.18 13.82 -2.07
CA GLU A 99 -1.86 14.68 -3.04
C GLU A 99 -2.18 16.04 -2.43
N ALA A 100 -2.65 16.04 -1.17
CA ALA A 100 -2.86 17.25 -0.39
C ALA A 100 -1.58 18.06 -0.13
N ALA A 101 -0.42 17.40 -0.04
CA ALA A 101 0.86 18.05 0.26
C ALA A 101 1.59 18.58 -0.98
N THR A 102 1.42 17.94 -2.15
CA THR A 102 2.22 18.24 -3.34
C THR A 102 1.44 18.84 -4.50
N GLY A 103 0.10 18.72 -4.52
CA GLY A 103 -0.74 19.24 -5.61
C GLY A 103 -0.38 18.68 -6.99
N GLN A 104 0.46 17.64 -7.04
CA GLN A 104 0.79 16.94 -8.27
C GLN A 104 -0.37 16.00 -8.54
N GLU A 105 -1.09 16.26 -9.62
CA GLU A 105 -1.90 15.29 -10.35
C GLU A 105 -0.96 14.15 -10.78
N VAL A 106 -0.62 13.27 -9.84
CA VAL A 106 0.07 12.02 -10.14
C VAL A 106 -0.80 11.33 -11.20
N GLU A 107 -0.19 10.78 -12.25
CA GLU A 107 -0.89 10.07 -13.32
C GLU A 107 -1.67 8.87 -12.76
N LEU A 108 -2.85 9.16 -12.23
CA LEU A 108 -3.80 8.28 -11.56
C LEU A 108 -4.52 7.39 -12.56
N CYS A 109 -4.40 7.66 -13.87
CA CYS A 109 -5.20 6.98 -14.89
C CYS A 109 -4.79 5.49 -15.07
N GLU A 110 -3.55 5.11 -14.75
CA GLU A 110 -3.12 3.69 -14.67
C GLU A 110 -3.48 3.02 -13.32
N ILE A 111 -3.77 3.82 -12.28
CA ILE A 111 -4.12 3.36 -10.92
C ILE A 111 -5.65 3.28 -10.77
N GLY A 112 -6.43 4.03 -11.56
CA GLY A 112 -7.89 4.04 -11.50
C GLY A 112 -8.52 2.66 -11.71
N SER A 113 -7.98 1.85 -12.64
CA SER A 113 -8.41 0.46 -12.81
C SER A 113 -8.10 -0.40 -11.58
N VAL A 114 -7.01 -0.08 -10.88
CA VAL A 114 -6.56 -0.76 -9.66
C VAL A 114 -7.54 -0.49 -8.52
N PHE A 115 -7.87 0.79 -8.36
CA PHE A 115 -8.78 1.31 -7.36
C PHE A 115 -10.20 0.77 -7.54
N SER A 116 -10.71 0.77 -8.77
CA SER A 116 -12.09 0.34 -9.05
C SER A 116 -12.36 -1.11 -8.63
N THR A 117 -11.49 -2.06 -9.00
CA THR A 117 -11.71 -3.47 -8.61
C THR A 117 -11.50 -3.69 -7.10
N VAL A 118 -10.54 -3.00 -6.48
CA VAL A 118 -10.28 -3.15 -5.04
C VAL A 118 -11.40 -2.51 -4.21
N PHE A 119 -11.91 -1.35 -4.63
CA PHE A 119 -13.06 -0.70 -3.99
C PHE A 119 -14.34 -1.53 -4.12
N LEU A 120 -14.54 -2.21 -5.26
CA LEU A 120 -15.64 -3.17 -5.43
C LEU A 120 -15.49 -4.39 -4.49
N PHE A 121 -14.26 -4.87 -4.31
CA PHE A 121 -13.95 -6.02 -3.47
C PHE A 121 -14.13 -5.71 -1.97
N ILE A 122 -13.83 -4.47 -1.57
CA ILE A 122 -13.90 -3.99 -0.18
C ILE A 122 -15.08 -3.04 0.00
N LYS A 123 -16.27 -3.46 -0.46
CA LYS A 123 -17.53 -2.78 -0.13
C LYS A 123 -17.92 -3.01 1.34
N SER A 124 -17.03 -2.63 2.25
CA SER A 124 -17.26 -2.52 3.68
C SER A 124 -17.87 -1.14 3.98
N PRO A 125 -18.91 -1.05 4.81
CA PRO A 125 -19.69 0.17 5.05
C PRO A 125 -18.98 1.25 5.88
N SER A 126 -17.65 1.16 6.07
CA SER A 126 -16.87 2.02 6.98
C SER A 126 -15.77 2.78 6.22
N ILE A 127 -16.12 3.40 5.10
CA ILE A 127 -15.25 4.35 4.42
C ILE A 127 -15.93 5.72 4.56
N ASN A 128 -15.27 6.64 5.29
CA ASN A 128 -15.74 8.02 5.47
C ASN A 128 -16.04 8.67 4.11
N ALA A 129 -17.15 9.41 4.02
CA ALA A 129 -17.65 10.04 2.80
C ALA A 129 -16.60 10.90 2.07
N HIS A 130 -15.64 11.47 2.81
CA HIS A 130 -14.53 12.25 2.27
C HIS A 130 -13.62 11.43 1.34
N SER A 131 -13.36 10.16 1.69
CA SER A 131 -12.53 9.27 0.88
C SER A 131 -13.29 8.80 -0.36
N LEU A 132 -14.62 8.64 -0.28
CA LEU A 132 -15.48 8.39 -1.44
C LEU A 132 -15.47 9.55 -2.44
N ALA A 133 -15.43 10.80 -1.94
CA ALA A 133 -15.40 11.99 -2.79
C ALA A 133 -14.11 12.10 -3.59
N VAL A 134 -12.95 11.77 -3.00
CA VAL A 134 -11.68 11.76 -3.74
C VAL A 134 -11.64 10.63 -4.77
N ILE A 135 -12.16 9.46 -4.43
CA ILE A 135 -12.26 8.33 -5.38
C ILE A 135 -13.21 8.68 -6.53
N ALA A 136 -14.34 9.33 -6.25
CA ALA A 136 -15.26 9.82 -7.27
C ALA A 136 -14.66 10.95 -8.11
N GLY A 137 -13.85 11.83 -7.52
CA GLY A 137 -13.08 12.88 -8.22
C GLY A 137 -12.03 12.30 -9.16
N LEU A 138 -11.27 11.30 -8.73
CA LEU A 138 -10.32 10.55 -9.56
C LEU A 138 -10.99 9.88 -10.76
N ILE A 139 -12.21 9.34 -10.57
CA ILE A 139 -12.99 8.72 -11.64
C ILE A 139 -13.47 9.78 -12.65
N LEU A 140 -13.81 10.99 -12.19
CA LEU A 140 -14.24 12.10 -13.07
C LEU A 140 -13.08 12.77 -13.83
N CYS A 141 -11.83 12.67 -13.37
CA CYS A 141 -10.67 13.25 -14.05
C CYS A 141 -10.15 12.41 -15.25
N CYS A 142 -10.66 11.19 -15.47
CA CYS A 142 -10.32 10.36 -16.63
C CYS A 142 -11.43 10.32 -17.71
N GLU A 143 -12.42 11.23 -17.69
CA GLU A 143 -13.44 11.39 -18.74
C GLU A 143 -13.37 12.76 -19.42
#